data_AF-A0A969HJQ5-F1
#
_entry.id   AF-A0A969HJQ5-F1
#
_cell.length_a   1.000
_cell.length_b   1.000
_cell.length_c   1.000
_cell.angle_alpha   90.00
_cell.angle_beta   90.00
_cell.angle_gamma   90.00
#
_symmetry.space_group_name_H-M   'P 1'
#
loop_
_entity.id
_entity.type
_entity.pdbx_description
1 polymer ?
#
loop_
_entity_poly.entity_id
_entity_poly.type
_entity_poly.pdbx_seq_one_letter_code
_entity_poly.pdbx_strand_id
1 'polypeptide(L)'
;MAGHTQTTSSRHLVTLSPRLLLFALMLVNFIYFGLYANQRHLAFETGAFDVGVYTQPLWNFIQGRDFAVSIIEDNGPIRWATHVEPILFLIAPLYALWPDPRTLLWLQVAGLTLTALPLYALAKRRLHSEWTALVIVLAFFLLPATEAVTLFDFHAVTFAPLFLLSAIYFLDRALAAQGISFWLWPEEPANVERSTFNVQRSTFNVLASLFFLLALSTKEDISLHVLMIGLYLLLLRRRWWEGGSLALVGLVWFYVIFQVIIPAFRTAGGQSIYAAWFETLGQTPLEIALSPFTKPDQVLALVFRPGSIPALGMITVPLALLPWLGLPLFALAAPSLAFTLLSQNPTLRQLETWHYAAPMLPFVMLGTIDGPRPYHALCITYHV
;
A
#
# COMPACT_ATOMS: atom_id res chain seq x y z
N MET A 1 16.90 53.69 48.89
CA MET A 1 17.57 52.99 47.78
C MET A 1 17.58 51.50 48.08
N ALA A 2 16.68 50.74 47.46
CA ALA A 2 16.76 49.28 47.39
C ALA A 2 16.08 48.86 46.09
N GLY A 3 16.88 48.68 45.04
CA GLY A 3 16.41 48.14 43.76
C GLY A 3 16.36 46.62 43.85
N HIS A 4 15.16 46.05 43.79
CA HIS A 4 14.98 44.62 43.56
C HIS A 4 14.90 44.38 42.05
N THR A 5 16.01 43.98 41.45
CA THR A 5 16.05 43.36 40.12
C THR A 5 15.50 41.94 40.24
N GLN A 6 14.24 41.74 39.84
CA GLN A 6 13.71 40.39 39.61
C GLN A 6 14.32 39.84 38.32
N THR A 7 15.23 38.89 38.46
CA THR A 7 15.69 38.03 37.36
C THR A 7 14.63 36.95 37.12
N THR A 8 13.81 37.11 36.09
CA THR A 8 12.91 36.06 35.62
C THR A 8 13.72 34.97 34.91
N SER A 9 13.91 33.84 35.59
CA SER A 9 14.43 32.62 34.99
C SER A 9 13.40 32.07 33.99
N SER A 10 13.64 32.27 32.70
CA SER A 10 12.86 31.64 31.64
C SER A 10 13.18 30.14 31.61
N ARG A 11 12.27 29.31 32.14
CA ARG A 11 12.30 27.86 31.88
C ARG A 11 12.17 27.66 30.38
N HIS A 12 13.28 27.29 29.72
CA HIS A 12 13.25 26.78 28.36
C HIS A 12 12.46 25.48 28.36
N LEU A 13 11.15 25.56 28.12
CA LEU A 13 10.34 24.39 27.81
C LEU A 13 10.92 23.81 26.52
N VAL A 14 11.48 22.59 26.61
CA VAL A 14 11.95 21.85 25.44
C VAL A 14 10.74 21.61 24.55
N THR A 15 10.64 22.34 23.45
CA THR A 15 9.58 22.14 22.47
C THR A 15 9.89 20.87 21.68
N LEU A 16 9.05 19.84 21.83
CA LEU A 16 9.22 18.58 21.09
C LEU A 16 9.04 18.83 19.59
N SER A 17 10.06 18.49 18.79
CA SER A 17 9.97 18.55 17.33
C SER A 17 9.07 17.41 16.81
N PRO A 18 8.05 17.69 15.99
CA PRO A 18 7.20 16.66 15.38
C PRO A 18 8.00 15.61 14.59
N ARG A 19 9.13 16.01 13.98
CA ARG A 19 10.01 15.10 13.24
C ARG A 19 10.76 14.16 14.17
N LEU A 20 11.25 14.66 15.31
CA LEU A 20 11.87 13.81 16.32
C LEU A 20 10.85 12.80 16.87
N LEU A 21 9.61 13.24 17.10
CA LEU A 21 8.53 12.36 17.52
C LEU A 21 8.18 11.32 16.45
N LEU A 22 8.17 11.69 15.17
CA LEU A 22 7.98 10.73 14.07
C LEU A 22 9.04 9.61 14.13
N PHE A 23 10.32 9.96 14.22
CA PHE A 23 11.38 8.96 14.31
C PHE A 23 11.30 8.12 15.59
N ALA A 24 10.91 8.72 16.71
CA ALA A 24 10.67 8.00 17.95
C ALA A 24 9.51 7.00 17.81
N LEU A 25 8.38 7.40 17.21
CA LEU A 25 7.24 6.52 16.93
C LEU A 25 7.62 5.38 15.99
N MET A 26 8.39 5.68 14.93
CA MET A 26 8.89 4.66 14.01
C MET A 26 9.80 3.66 14.73
N LEU A 27 10.74 4.13 15.56
CA LEU A 27 11.62 3.26 16.33
C LEU A 27 10.83 2.38 17.30
N VAL A 28 9.88 2.96 18.04
CA VAL A 28 9.02 2.21 18.96
C VAL A 28 8.20 1.17 18.20
N ASN A 29 7.57 1.54 17.08
CA ASN A 29 6.79 0.63 16.24
C ASN A 29 7.66 -0.53 15.72
N PHE A 30 8.83 -0.24 15.14
CA PHE A 30 9.74 -1.24 14.61
C PHE A 30 10.20 -2.23 15.67
N ILE A 31 10.67 -1.73 16.82
CA ILE A 31 11.18 -2.58 17.90
C ILE A 31 10.05 -3.40 18.52
N TYR A 32 8.91 -2.78 18.83
CA TYR A 32 7.79 -3.46 19.47
C TYR A 32 7.22 -4.57 18.59
N PHE A 33 6.80 -4.25 17.37
CA PHE A 33 6.18 -5.23 16.47
C PHE A 33 7.18 -6.25 15.95
N GLY A 34 8.44 -5.85 15.75
CA GLY A 34 9.50 -6.80 15.38
C GLY A 34 9.74 -7.83 16.48
N LEU A 35 9.91 -7.39 17.74
CA LEU A 35 10.05 -8.32 18.86
C LEU A 35 8.80 -9.19 19.03
N TYR A 36 7.61 -8.61 18.90
CA TYR A 36 6.36 -9.35 19.07
C TYR A 36 6.16 -10.41 17.98
N ALA A 37 6.36 -10.08 16.70
CA ALA A 37 6.30 -11.04 15.60
C ALA A 37 7.32 -12.18 15.78
N ASN A 38 8.52 -11.86 16.27
CA ASN A 38 9.55 -12.86 16.57
C ASN A 38 9.15 -13.77 17.74
N GLN A 39 8.53 -13.22 18.80
CA GLN A 39 8.03 -14.02 19.91
C GLN A 39 6.90 -14.96 19.47
N ARG A 40 5.98 -14.50 18.61
CA ARG A 40 4.96 -15.34 17.98
C ARG A 40 5.59 -16.51 17.22
N HIS A 41 6.63 -16.25 16.44
CA HIS A 41 7.37 -17.31 15.75
C HIS A 41 8.02 -18.31 16.72
N LEU A 42 8.68 -17.83 17.77
CA LEU A 42 9.30 -18.70 18.79
C LEU A 42 8.27 -19.48 19.62
N ALA A 43 7.04 -18.98 19.72
CA ALA A 43 5.90 -19.66 20.33
C ALA A 43 5.19 -20.64 19.37
N PHE A 44 5.73 -20.85 18.16
CA PHE A 44 5.14 -21.70 17.11
C PHE A 44 3.77 -21.23 16.62
N GLU A 45 3.51 -19.92 16.65
CA GLU A 45 2.25 -19.31 16.17
C GLU A 45 2.29 -18.91 14.68
N THR A 46 3.40 -19.18 13.98
CA THR A 46 3.54 -18.93 12.53
C THR A 46 3.33 -20.21 11.72
N GLY A 47 2.75 -20.11 10.54
CA GLY A 47 2.33 -21.23 9.70
C GLY A 47 3.26 -21.57 8.54
N ALA A 48 3.30 -22.86 8.17
CA ALA A 48 4.03 -23.30 6.98
C ALA A 48 3.41 -22.76 5.67
N PHE A 49 2.09 -22.63 5.60
CA PHE A 49 1.36 -22.11 4.43
C PHE A 49 1.49 -20.60 4.23
N ASP A 50 2.02 -19.88 5.22
CA ASP A 50 2.20 -18.44 5.16
C ASP A 50 3.70 -18.10 5.18
N VAL A 51 4.40 -18.10 6.33
CA VAL A 51 5.84 -17.78 6.32
C VAL A 51 6.68 -18.87 5.64
N GLY A 52 6.28 -20.14 5.77
CA GLY A 52 7.01 -21.28 5.20
C GLY A 52 7.11 -21.26 3.66
N VAL A 53 6.05 -20.82 2.99
CA VAL A 53 6.02 -20.67 1.52
C VAL A 53 6.89 -19.54 0.99
N TYR A 54 7.54 -18.75 1.86
CA TYR A 54 8.59 -17.81 1.47
C TYR A 54 9.97 -18.26 1.91
N THR A 55 10.11 -18.83 3.11
CA THR A 55 11.41 -19.22 3.65
C THR A 55 12.02 -20.37 2.87
N GLN A 56 11.23 -21.38 2.49
CA GLN A 56 11.75 -22.50 1.70
C GLN A 56 12.21 -22.06 0.31
N PRO A 57 11.43 -21.29 -0.49
CA PRO A 57 11.90 -20.79 -1.77
C PRO A 57 13.11 -19.88 -1.67
N LEU A 58 13.18 -18.97 -0.68
CA LEU A 58 14.33 -18.10 -0.47
C LEU A 58 15.57 -18.90 -0.08
N TRP A 59 15.43 -19.89 0.81
CA TRP A 59 16.50 -20.81 1.15
C TRP A 59 16.98 -21.60 -0.07
N ASN A 60 16.08 -22.12 -0.90
CA ASN A 60 16.46 -22.82 -2.13
C ASN A 60 17.17 -21.91 -3.12
N PHE A 61 16.70 -20.67 -3.28
CA PHE A 61 17.27 -19.71 -4.21
C PHE A 61 18.72 -19.35 -3.83
N ILE A 62 18.99 -19.08 -2.55
CA ILE A 62 20.36 -18.78 -2.08
C ILE A 62 21.30 -20.00 -2.16
N GLN A 63 20.77 -21.21 -2.33
CA GLN A 63 21.52 -22.44 -2.55
C GLN A 63 21.65 -22.80 -4.05
N GLY A 64 21.18 -21.93 -4.97
CA GLY A 64 21.23 -22.15 -6.41
C GLY A 64 20.16 -23.12 -6.96
N ARG A 65 19.06 -23.33 -6.23
CA ARG A 65 17.96 -24.24 -6.60
C ARG A 65 16.67 -23.51 -6.99
N ASP A 66 16.79 -22.37 -7.65
CA ASP A 66 15.67 -21.47 -7.99
C ASP A 66 14.74 -21.21 -6.79
N PHE A 67 13.53 -20.68 -7.04
CA PHE A 67 12.51 -20.52 -5.99
C PHE A 67 11.69 -21.80 -5.79
N ALA A 68 12.35 -22.96 -5.72
CA ALA A 68 11.69 -24.25 -5.57
C ALA A 68 10.90 -24.36 -4.25
N VAL A 69 9.72 -24.99 -4.32
CA VAL A 69 8.79 -25.09 -3.19
C VAL A 69 8.11 -26.46 -3.17
N SER A 70 8.00 -27.09 -2.00
CA SER A 70 7.29 -28.37 -1.80
C SER A 70 5.98 -28.22 -1.04
N ILE A 71 5.78 -27.11 -0.32
CA ILE A 71 4.57 -26.86 0.49
C ILE A 71 3.30 -26.70 -0.38
N ILE A 72 3.49 -26.22 -1.61
CA ILE A 72 2.44 -25.96 -2.59
C ILE A 72 2.74 -26.65 -3.92
N GLU A 73 3.40 -27.82 -3.87
CA GLU A 73 3.87 -28.55 -5.05
C GLU A 73 2.76 -28.90 -6.05
N ASP A 74 1.53 -29.10 -5.56
CA ASP A 74 0.34 -29.32 -6.38
C ASP A 74 0.09 -28.16 -7.36
N ASN A 75 0.53 -26.94 -7.02
CA ASN A 75 0.39 -25.77 -7.89
C ASN A 75 1.53 -25.66 -8.91
N GLY A 76 2.72 -26.16 -8.59
CA GLY A 76 3.90 -26.05 -9.43
C GLY A 76 5.21 -26.24 -8.66
N PRO A 77 6.33 -26.46 -9.36
CA PRO A 77 7.63 -26.77 -8.74
C PRO A 77 8.28 -25.56 -8.06
N ILE A 78 7.83 -24.34 -8.40
CA ILE A 78 8.41 -23.09 -7.91
C ILE A 78 7.31 -22.10 -7.48
N ARG A 79 7.69 -21.16 -6.61
CA ARG A 79 6.78 -20.17 -6.01
C ARG A 79 5.95 -19.36 -7.01
N TRP A 80 6.50 -19.13 -8.21
CA TRP A 80 5.89 -18.38 -9.31
C TRP A 80 4.63 -19.02 -9.90
N ALA A 81 4.35 -20.28 -9.57
CA ALA A 81 3.15 -20.99 -9.99
C ALA A 81 1.86 -20.50 -9.28
N THR A 82 2.01 -19.84 -8.12
CA THR A 82 0.89 -19.29 -7.34
C THR A 82 0.87 -17.78 -7.28
N HIS A 83 2.01 -17.14 -6.95
CA HIS A 83 2.15 -15.68 -6.96
C HIS A 83 3.45 -15.26 -7.64
N VAL A 84 3.41 -14.10 -8.28
CA VAL A 84 4.57 -13.53 -8.96
C VAL A 84 5.08 -12.34 -8.17
N GLU A 85 6.18 -12.55 -7.44
CA GLU A 85 6.73 -11.58 -6.48
C GLU A 85 8.22 -11.28 -6.76
N PRO A 86 8.58 -10.55 -7.84
CA PRO A 86 9.97 -10.19 -8.17
C PRO A 86 10.75 -9.49 -7.05
N ILE A 87 10.07 -8.90 -6.07
CA ILE A 87 10.72 -8.35 -4.89
C ILE A 87 11.53 -9.39 -4.11
N LEU A 88 11.21 -10.68 -4.23
CA LEU A 88 11.96 -11.77 -3.58
C LEU A 88 13.42 -11.83 -4.02
N PHE A 89 13.77 -11.38 -5.23
CA PHE A 89 15.16 -11.24 -5.66
C PHE A 89 15.93 -10.20 -4.85
N LEU A 90 15.27 -9.12 -4.41
CA LEU A 90 15.88 -8.09 -3.55
C LEU A 90 15.90 -8.52 -2.08
N ILE A 91 14.95 -9.36 -1.67
CA ILE A 91 14.89 -9.93 -0.31
C ILE A 91 15.92 -11.04 -0.12
N ALA A 92 16.19 -11.87 -1.14
CA ALA A 92 17.13 -12.97 -1.10
C ALA A 92 18.52 -12.62 -0.51
N PRO A 93 19.22 -11.55 -0.96
CA PRO A 93 20.51 -11.19 -0.35
C PRO A 93 20.39 -10.74 1.10
N LEU A 94 19.27 -10.13 1.51
CA LEU A 94 19.03 -9.76 2.91
C LEU A 94 18.76 -11.01 3.76
N TYR A 95 18.00 -11.96 3.22
CA TYR A 95 17.74 -13.26 3.84
C TYR A 95 19.04 -14.09 3.96
N ALA A 96 19.95 -13.99 2.99
CA ALA A 96 21.24 -14.69 3.04
C ALA A 96 22.14 -14.26 4.22
N LEU A 97 21.98 -13.04 4.74
CA LEU A 97 22.72 -12.55 5.91
C LEU A 97 22.35 -13.32 7.19
N TRP A 98 21.08 -13.67 7.32
CA TRP A 98 20.55 -14.50 8.40
C TRP A 98 19.39 -15.35 7.87
N PRO A 99 19.66 -16.57 7.38
CA PRO A 99 18.66 -17.43 6.73
C PRO A 99 17.68 -18.07 7.73
N ASP A 100 16.86 -17.23 8.34
CA ASP A 100 15.91 -17.57 9.39
C ASP A 100 14.56 -16.89 9.08
N PRO A 101 13.40 -17.55 9.29
CA PRO A 101 12.08 -16.95 9.06
C PRO A 101 11.91 -15.56 9.69
N ARG A 102 12.54 -15.33 10.84
CA ARG A 102 12.50 -14.06 11.57
C ARG A 102 13.06 -12.89 10.78
N THR A 103 14.02 -13.12 9.87
CA THR A 103 14.53 -12.07 8.97
C THR A 103 13.38 -11.48 8.14
N LEU A 104 12.49 -12.33 7.62
CA LEU A 104 11.35 -11.88 6.83
C LEU A 104 10.34 -11.09 7.68
N LEU A 105 10.08 -11.54 8.90
CA LEU A 105 9.21 -10.82 9.85
C LEU A 105 9.77 -9.43 10.15
N TRP A 106 11.07 -9.30 10.44
CA TRP A 106 11.72 -8.00 10.62
C TRP A 106 11.65 -7.11 9.39
N LEU A 107 11.84 -7.67 8.20
CA LEU A 107 11.75 -6.91 6.95
C LEU A 107 10.33 -6.40 6.69
N GLN A 108 9.30 -7.21 6.95
CA GLN A 108 7.90 -6.80 6.84
C GLN A 108 7.57 -5.65 7.81
N VAL A 109 7.98 -5.77 9.09
CA VAL A 109 7.80 -4.68 10.06
C VAL A 109 8.54 -3.43 9.59
N ALA A 110 9.78 -3.55 9.09
CA ALA A 110 10.52 -2.42 8.54
C ALA A 110 9.77 -1.74 7.38
N GLY A 111 9.21 -2.52 6.46
CA GLY A 111 8.43 -1.99 5.33
C GLY A 111 7.23 -1.14 5.77
N LEU A 112 6.45 -1.65 6.72
CA LEU A 112 5.31 -0.90 7.27
C LEU A 112 5.72 0.28 8.13
N THR A 113 6.77 0.15 8.95
CA THR A 113 7.30 1.30 9.70
C THR A 113 7.78 2.41 8.75
N LEU A 114 8.51 2.06 7.69
CA LEU A 114 9.03 3.02 6.71
C LEU A 114 7.91 3.69 5.90
N THR A 115 6.74 3.07 5.77
CA THR A 115 5.54 3.66 5.15
C THR A 115 5.15 4.98 5.81
N ALA A 116 5.48 5.16 7.10
CA ALA A 116 5.25 6.41 7.82
C ALA A 116 5.95 7.62 7.16
N LEU A 117 7.08 7.44 6.47
CA LEU A 117 7.83 8.54 5.85
C LEU A 117 7.07 9.20 4.69
N PRO A 118 6.71 8.49 3.60
CA PRO A 118 5.92 9.09 2.53
C PRO A 118 4.53 9.50 3.03
N LEU A 119 3.93 8.77 3.96
CA LEU A 119 2.64 9.12 4.54
C LEU A 119 2.69 10.47 5.28
N TYR A 120 3.67 10.66 6.16
CA TYR A 120 3.90 11.91 6.87
C TYR A 120 4.15 13.05 5.89
N ALA A 121 4.97 12.82 4.86
CA ALA A 121 5.29 13.83 3.86
C ALA A 121 4.05 14.27 3.08
N LEU A 122 3.22 13.32 2.63
CA LEU A 122 1.96 13.58 1.94
C LEU A 122 0.94 14.30 2.86
N ALA A 123 0.77 13.82 4.09
CA ALA A 123 -0.15 14.40 5.06
C ALA A 123 0.25 15.84 5.44
N LYS A 124 1.54 16.09 5.67
CA LYS A 124 2.07 17.42 5.94
C LYS A 124 1.81 18.35 4.76
N ARG A 125 2.01 17.85 3.54
CA ARG A 125 1.80 18.62 2.32
C ARG A 125 0.34 19.02 2.15
N ARG A 126 -0.59 18.10 2.40
CA ARG A 126 -2.04 18.39 2.36
C ARG A 126 -2.46 19.34 3.47
N LEU A 127 -2.22 18.92 4.71
CA LEU A 127 -2.86 19.49 5.89
C LEU A 127 -2.09 20.71 6.42
N HIS A 128 -0.97 21.05 5.79
CA HIS A 128 -0.09 22.18 6.14
C HIS A 128 0.34 22.21 7.62
N SER A 129 0.34 21.04 8.28
CA SER A 129 0.61 20.90 9.71
C SER A 129 1.44 19.65 9.99
N GLU A 130 2.61 19.85 10.59
CA GLU A 130 3.50 18.76 11.01
C GLU A 130 2.88 17.90 12.13
N TRP A 131 2.07 18.50 13.00
CA TRP A 131 1.36 17.78 14.07
C TRP A 131 0.21 16.95 13.52
N THR A 132 -0.58 17.49 12.59
CA THR A 132 -1.67 16.73 11.98
C THR A 132 -1.11 15.59 11.14
N ALA A 133 0.00 15.78 10.44
CA ALA A 133 0.71 14.71 9.76
C ALA A 133 1.18 13.60 10.72
N LEU A 134 1.66 13.97 11.91
CA LEU A 134 2.04 13.02 12.95
C LEU A 134 0.82 12.22 13.46
N VAL A 135 -0.32 12.88 13.65
CA VAL A 135 -1.58 12.21 14.01
C VAL A 135 -2.03 11.23 12.93
N ILE A 136 -1.87 11.56 11.65
CA ILE A 136 -2.18 10.64 10.55
C ILE A 136 -1.27 9.40 10.58
N VAL A 137 0.03 9.57 10.83
CA VAL A 137 0.95 8.42 11.00
C VAL A 137 0.59 7.58 12.21
N LEU A 138 0.27 8.22 13.34
CA LEU A 138 -0.16 7.51 14.54
C LEU A 138 -1.44 6.72 14.28
N ALA A 139 -2.42 7.32 13.59
CA ALA A 139 -3.65 6.65 13.20
C ALA A 139 -3.39 5.47 12.23
N PHE A 140 -2.42 5.59 11.33
CA PHE A 140 -2.00 4.48 10.47
C PHE A 140 -1.42 3.32 11.28
N PHE A 141 -0.53 3.58 12.24
CA PHE A 141 0.05 2.53 13.09
C PHE A 141 -0.95 1.87 14.03
N LEU A 142 -1.93 2.64 14.53
CA LEU A 142 -2.99 2.14 15.44
C LEU A 142 -4.20 1.56 14.71
N LEU A 143 -4.21 1.57 13.37
CA LEU A 143 -5.31 1.00 12.60
C LEU A 143 -5.25 -0.53 12.74
N PRO A 144 -6.32 -1.22 13.18
CA PRO A 144 -6.30 -2.67 13.38
C PRO A 144 -5.87 -3.44 12.12
N ALA A 145 -6.24 -2.94 10.94
CA ALA A 145 -5.83 -3.51 9.68
C ALA A 145 -4.32 -3.39 9.43
N THR A 146 -3.68 -2.29 9.83
CA THR A 146 -2.22 -2.14 9.74
C THR A 146 -1.52 -3.09 10.72
N GLU A 147 -2.01 -3.21 11.95
CA GLU A 147 -1.47 -4.14 12.94
C GLU A 147 -1.57 -5.60 12.47
N ALA A 148 -2.72 -5.97 11.91
CA ALA A 148 -2.93 -7.29 11.31
C ALA A 148 -1.95 -7.56 10.17
N VAL A 149 -1.78 -6.62 9.24
CA VAL A 149 -0.78 -6.76 8.16
C VAL A 149 0.65 -6.85 8.72
N THR A 150 0.94 -6.14 9.82
CA THR A 150 2.25 -6.16 10.46
C THR A 150 2.56 -7.50 11.10
N LEU A 151 1.58 -8.08 11.80
CA LEU A 151 1.76 -9.25 12.66
C LEU A 151 1.38 -10.58 12.04
N PHE A 152 0.60 -10.55 10.97
CA PHE A 152 0.39 -11.74 10.17
C PHE A 152 1.71 -12.22 9.59
N ASP A 153 1.79 -13.51 9.28
CA ASP A 153 2.97 -14.11 8.70
C ASP A 153 3.45 -13.37 7.44
N PHE A 154 4.73 -13.53 7.10
CA PHE A 154 5.36 -12.73 6.06
C PHE A 154 4.63 -12.81 4.71
N HIS A 155 4.32 -11.66 4.11
CA HIS A 155 3.83 -11.56 2.73
C HIS A 155 4.54 -10.42 1.99
N ALA A 156 4.97 -10.67 0.75
CA ALA A 156 5.69 -9.65 0.00
C ALA A 156 4.84 -8.39 -0.30
N VAL A 157 3.51 -8.56 -0.42
CA VAL A 157 2.56 -7.45 -0.60
C VAL A 157 2.57 -6.43 0.54
N THR A 158 3.08 -6.77 1.72
CA THR A 158 3.18 -5.84 2.86
C THR A 158 4.13 -4.68 2.63
N PHE A 159 4.99 -4.74 1.60
CA PHE A 159 5.79 -3.59 1.15
C PHE A 159 5.04 -2.64 0.21
N ALA A 160 3.87 -3.06 -0.32
CA ALA A 160 3.08 -2.23 -1.23
C ALA A 160 2.71 -0.86 -0.62
N PRO A 161 2.36 -0.74 0.67
CA PRO A 161 2.10 0.57 1.27
C PRO A 161 3.25 1.56 1.14
N LEU A 162 4.46 1.13 1.48
CA LEU A 162 5.67 1.94 1.36
C LEU A 162 5.89 2.36 -0.09
N PHE A 163 5.84 1.41 -1.01
CA PHE A 163 6.20 1.67 -2.40
C PHE A 163 5.15 2.50 -3.13
N LEU A 164 3.85 2.20 -2.95
CA LEU A 164 2.78 2.98 -3.57
C LEU A 164 2.74 4.41 -3.03
N LEU A 165 2.82 4.63 -1.72
CA LEU A 165 2.83 5.99 -1.17
C LEU A 165 4.09 6.76 -1.57
N SER A 166 5.26 6.10 -1.64
CA SER A 166 6.48 6.73 -2.13
C SER A 166 6.38 7.10 -3.62
N ALA A 167 5.86 6.21 -4.46
CA ALA A 167 5.64 6.47 -5.89
C ALA A 167 4.69 7.66 -6.09
N ILE A 168 3.58 7.68 -5.36
CA ILE A 168 2.58 8.75 -5.34
C ILE A 168 3.21 10.06 -4.88
N TYR A 169 4.00 10.04 -3.80
CA TYR A 169 4.72 11.22 -3.32
C TYR A 169 5.66 11.79 -4.38
N PHE A 170 6.52 10.97 -4.98
CA PHE A 170 7.47 11.46 -5.98
C PHE A 170 6.79 11.91 -7.27
N LEU A 171 5.75 11.21 -7.71
CA LEU A 171 4.95 11.62 -8.86
C LEU A 171 4.31 13.00 -8.60
N ASP A 172 3.70 13.17 -7.44
CA ASP A 172 3.10 14.43 -7.02
C ASP A 172 4.12 15.58 -6.97
N ARG A 173 5.34 15.32 -6.46
CA ARG A 173 6.45 16.30 -6.50
C ARG A 173 6.91 16.63 -7.91
N ALA A 174 6.97 15.65 -8.81
CA ALA A 174 7.35 15.87 -10.20
C ALA A 174 6.31 16.69 -10.98
N LEU A 175 5.03 16.54 -10.64
CA LEU A 175 3.93 17.29 -11.22
C LEU A 175 3.85 18.71 -10.64
N ALA A 176 3.96 18.86 -9.31
CA ALA A 176 3.98 20.17 -8.65
C ALA A 176 5.11 21.08 -9.17
N ALA A 177 6.28 20.51 -9.50
CA ALA A 177 7.39 21.22 -10.13
C ALA A 177 7.05 21.87 -11.48
N GLN A 178 5.90 21.57 -12.09
CA GLN A 178 5.41 22.20 -13.32
C GLN A 178 4.62 23.50 -13.05
N GLY A 179 4.57 24.00 -11.80
CA GLY A 179 3.67 25.11 -11.39
C GLY A 179 2.20 24.69 -11.39
N ILE A 180 1.95 23.39 -11.49
CA ILE A 180 0.66 22.77 -11.67
C ILE A 180 0.57 21.72 -10.57
N SER A 181 0.20 22.13 -9.36
CA SER A 181 -0.13 21.15 -8.33
C SER A 181 -1.54 20.63 -8.57
N PHE A 182 -1.65 19.82 -9.63
CA PHE A 182 -2.89 19.30 -10.15
C PHE A 182 -2.95 17.78 -10.00
N TRP A 183 -2.67 17.25 -8.81
CA TRP A 183 -2.97 15.84 -8.57
C TRP A 183 -3.45 15.49 -7.16
N LEU A 184 -2.81 15.95 -6.09
CA LEU A 184 -3.36 15.78 -4.74
C LEU A 184 -3.92 17.09 -4.22
N TRP A 185 -3.08 18.10 -4.02
CA TRP A 185 -3.48 19.37 -3.39
C TRP A 185 -2.72 20.57 -3.98
N PRO A 186 -3.42 21.59 -4.51
CA PRO A 186 -2.77 22.75 -5.10
C PRO A 186 -1.81 23.41 -4.09
N GLU A 187 -0.58 23.68 -4.52
CA GLU A 187 0.37 24.55 -3.81
C GLU A 187 0.47 25.85 -4.60
N GLU A 188 0.63 26.97 -3.89
CA GLU A 188 1.05 28.21 -4.52
C GLU A 188 2.45 28.01 -5.13
N PRO A 189 2.71 28.52 -6.35
CA PRO A 189 4.01 28.38 -6.97
C PRO A 189 5.07 29.10 -6.12
N ALA A 190 5.99 28.33 -5.54
CA ALA A 190 7.18 28.89 -4.93
C ALA A 190 8.02 29.59 -6.00
N ASN A 191 8.44 30.83 -5.73
CA ASN A 191 9.33 31.64 -6.56
C ASN A 191 10.75 31.01 -6.63
N VAL A 192 10.90 29.90 -7.35
CA VAL A 192 12.17 29.20 -7.54
C VAL A 192 12.61 29.32 -9.02
N GLU A 193 13.91 29.32 -9.27
CA GLU A 193 14.46 29.47 -10.63
C GLU A 193 14.19 28.26 -11.54
N ARG A 194 13.81 28.50 -12.82
CA ARG A 194 13.41 27.46 -13.79
C ARG A 194 14.46 26.34 -14.06
N SER A 195 15.75 26.60 -13.91
CA SER A 195 16.82 25.62 -14.18
C SER A 195 16.93 24.53 -13.10
N THR A 196 16.77 24.91 -11.84
CA THR A 196 16.77 23.95 -10.70
C THR A 196 15.52 23.07 -10.71
N PHE A 197 14.40 23.58 -11.21
CA PHE A 197 13.16 22.83 -11.38
C PHE A 197 13.28 21.62 -12.33
N ASN A 198 13.99 21.75 -13.46
CA ASN A 198 14.08 20.67 -14.45
C ASN A 198 14.86 19.45 -13.94
N VAL A 199 15.97 19.68 -13.23
CA VAL A 199 16.78 18.60 -12.63
C VAL A 199 16.01 17.90 -11.52
N GLN A 200 15.38 18.67 -10.61
CA GLN A 200 14.55 18.10 -9.55
C GLN A 200 13.38 17.27 -10.10
N ARG A 201 12.74 17.74 -11.17
CA ARG A 201 11.66 17.01 -11.85
C ARG A 201 12.11 15.67 -12.42
N SER A 202 13.24 15.64 -13.13
CA SER A 202 13.76 14.38 -13.70
C SER A 202 14.03 13.37 -12.60
N THR A 203 14.67 13.79 -11.51
CA THR A 203 14.91 12.94 -10.34
C THR A 203 13.61 12.42 -9.74
N PHE A 204 12.59 13.27 -9.54
CA PHE A 204 11.31 12.83 -9.00
C PHE A 204 10.57 11.84 -9.92
N ASN A 205 10.62 12.04 -11.24
CA ASN A 205 10.06 11.09 -12.19
C ASN A 205 10.77 9.72 -12.11
N VAL A 206 12.10 9.71 -12.07
CA VAL A 206 12.89 8.48 -11.94
C VAL A 206 12.54 7.75 -10.65
N LEU A 207 12.46 8.47 -9.53
CA LEU A 207 12.07 7.89 -8.24
C LEU A 207 10.63 7.37 -8.26
N ALA A 208 9.68 8.11 -8.84
CA ALA A 208 8.31 7.65 -8.98
C ALA A 208 8.23 6.34 -9.78
N SER A 209 8.91 6.28 -10.93
CA SER A 209 8.99 5.06 -11.76
C SER A 209 9.63 3.90 -11.00
N LEU A 210 10.73 4.13 -10.29
CA LEU A 210 11.39 3.12 -9.47
C LEU A 210 10.43 2.55 -8.42
N PHE A 211 9.73 3.40 -7.68
CA PHE A 211 8.80 2.95 -6.64
C PHE A 211 7.54 2.28 -7.21
N PHE A 212 7.07 2.68 -8.40
CA PHE A 212 6.02 1.92 -9.09
C PHE A 212 6.49 0.53 -9.51
N LEU A 213 7.72 0.39 -10.01
CA LEU A 213 8.30 -0.92 -10.34
C LEU A 213 8.47 -1.79 -9.08
N LEU A 214 8.94 -1.20 -7.98
CA LEU A 214 9.00 -1.89 -6.69
C LEU A 214 7.62 -2.31 -6.22
N ALA A 215 6.59 -1.47 -6.33
CA ALA A 215 5.22 -1.83 -6.00
C ALA A 215 4.69 -2.98 -6.87
N LEU A 216 4.88 -2.93 -8.19
CA LEU A 216 4.49 -4.01 -9.11
C LEU A 216 5.20 -5.34 -8.81
N SER A 217 6.37 -5.27 -8.19
CA SER A 217 7.17 -6.45 -7.83
C SER A 217 6.69 -7.17 -6.57
N THR A 218 5.77 -6.59 -5.78
CA THR A 218 5.37 -7.18 -4.49
C THR A 218 4.24 -8.19 -4.61
N LYS A 219 3.32 -8.01 -5.56
CA LYS A 219 2.21 -8.94 -5.85
C LYS A 219 1.52 -8.57 -7.16
N GLU A 220 0.91 -9.55 -7.81
CA GLU A 220 0.26 -9.39 -9.10
C GLU A 220 -0.95 -8.44 -9.12
N ASP A 221 -1.70 -8.32 -8.03
CA ASP A 221 -2.90 -7.48 -7.90
C ASP A 221 -2.59 -5.99 -7.69
N ILE A 222 -1.34 -5.65 -7.32
CA ILE A 222 -0.88 -4.25 -7.23
C ILE A 222 -0.95 -3.56 -8.60
N SER A 223 -0.85 -4.32 -9.68
CA SER A 223 -1.01 -3.84 -11.05
C SER A 223 -2.35 -3.15 -11.32
N LEU A 224 -3.43 -3.65 -10.70
CA LEU A 224 -4.76 -3.06 -10.82
C LEU A 224 -4.83 -1.72 -10.08
N HIS A 225 -4.08 -1.55 -8.99
CA HIS A 225 -3.98 -0.26 -8.31
C HIS A 225 -3.18 0.75 -9.13
N VAL A 226 -2.09 0.31 -9.77
CA VAL A 226 -1.33 1.15 -10.72
C VAL A 226 -2.20 1.54 -11.92
N LEU A 227 -3.00 0.61 -12.44
CA LEU A 227 -4.00 0.89 -13.47
C LEU A 227 -5.01 1.95 -13.00
N MET A 228 -5.56 1.79 -11.79
CA MET A 228 -6.51 2.77 -11.21
C MET A 228 -5.89 4.15 -11.05
N ILE A 229 -4.64 4.25 -10.60
CA ILE A 229 -3.90 5.52 -10.52
C ILE A 229 -3.75 6.13 -11.92
N GLY A 230 -3.39 5.32 -12.92
CA GLY A 230 -3.29 5.73 -14.32
C GLY A 230 -4.61 6.24 -14.89
N LEU A 231 -5.72 5.52 -14.66
CA LEU A 231 -7.06 5.92 -15.08
C LEU A 231 -7.53 7.19 -14.36
N TYR A 232 -7.24 7.33 -13.07
CA TYR A 232 -7.53 8.55 -12.32
C TYR A 232 -6.81 9.77 -12.93
N LEU A 233 -5.53 9.63 -13.25
CA LEU A 233 -4.74 10.65 -13.95
C LEU A 233 -5.28 10.97 -15.34
N LEU A 234 -5.62 9.94 -16.11
CA LEU A 234 -6.09 10.03 -17.49
C LEU A 234 -7.46 10.72 -17.55
N LEU A 235 -8.43 10.23 -16.77
CA LEU A 235 -9.84 10.60 -16.88
C LEU A 235 -10.21 11.83 -16.04
N LEU A 236 -9.83 11.83 -14.76
CA LEU A 236 -10.23 12.91 -13.85
C LEU A 236 -9.24 14.07 -13.89
N ARG A 237 -7.97 13.81 -14.25
CA ARG A 237 -6.91 14.82 -14.26
C ARG A 237 -6.41 15.16 -15.66
N ARG A 238 -6.98 14.57 -16.71
CA ARG A 238 -6.67 14.86 -18.12
C ARG A 238 -5.15 14.79 -18.43
N ARG A 239 -4.40 13.99 -17.68
CA ARG A 239 -2.97 13.74 -17.86
C ARG A 239 -2.81 12.53 -18.76
N TRP A 240 -2.96 12.77 -20.07
CA TRP A 240 -3.00 11.72 -21.08
C TRP A 240 -1.75 10.83 -21.07
N TRP A 241 -0.57 11.44 -20.94
CA TRP A 241 0.69 10.71 -20.99
C TRP A 241 1.04 10.01 -19.69
N GLU A 242 1.02 10.74 -18.55
CA GLU A 242 1.32 10.12 -17.26
C GLU A 242 0.25 9.08 -16.89
N GLY A 243 -1.03 9.40 -17.10
CA GLY A 243 -2.13 8.49 -16.83
C GLY A 243 -2.19 7.32 -17.81
N GLY A 244 -2.06 7.58 -19.11
CA GLY A 244 -2.07 6.53 -20.14
C GLY A 244 -0.91 5.56 -20.00
N SER A 245 0.30 6.04 -19.69
CA SER A 245 1.47 5.17 -19.47
C SER A 245 1.32 4.29 -18.23
N LEU A 246 0.91 4.84 -17.08
CA LEU A 246 0.68 4.05 -15.87
C LEU A 246 -0.47 3.04 -16.06
N ALA A 247 -1.56 3.45 -16.71
CA ALA A 247 -2.68 2.56 -17.03
C ALA A 247 -2.23 1.39 -17.90
N LEU A 248 -1.46 1.68 -18.97
CA LEU A 248 -0.93 0.66 -19.85
C LEU A 248 0.03 -0.28 -19.13
N VAL A 249 0.95 0.25 -18.32
CA VAL A 249 1.91 -0.57 -17.55
C VAL A 249 1.18 -1.50 -16.58
N GLY A 250 0.21 -0.99 -15.82
CA GLY A 250 -0.60 -1.80 -14.92
C GLY A 250 -1.36 -2.91 -15.64
N LEU A 251 -2.01 -2.59 -16.77
CA LEU A 251 -2.75 -3.55 -17.58
C LEU A 251 -1.84 -4.63 -18.19
N VAL A 252 -0.70 -4.23 -18.76
CA VAL A 252 0.27 -5.15 -19.37
C VAL A 252 0.85 -6.07 -18.31
N TRP A 253 1.23 -5.55 -17.14
CA TRP A 253 1.77 -6.38 -16.05
C TRP A 253 0.74 -7.39 -15.54
N PHE A 254 -0.51 -6.96 -15.34
CA PHE A 254 -1.61 -7.87 -14.98
C PHE A 254 -1.76 -8.99 -16.02
N TYR A 255 -1.82 -8.65 -17.31
CA TYR A 255 -1.95 -9.62 -18.39
C TYR A 255 -0.78 -10.59 -18.43
N VAL A 256 0.46 -10.09 -18.42
CA VAL A 256 1.68 -10.91 -18.48
C VAL A 256 1.74 -11.88 -17.31
N ILE A 257 1.42 -11.45 -16.08
CA ILE A 257 1.45 -12.36 -14.94
C ILE A 257 0.43 -13.49 -15.09
N PHE A 258 -0.84 -13.14 -15.32
CA PHE A 258 -1.91 -14.12 -15.29
C PHE A 258 -1.98 -15.00 -16.54
N GLN A 259 -1.52 -14.51 -17.70
CA GLN A 259 -1.60 -15.23 -18.97
C GLN A 259 -0.28 -15.86 -19.41
N VAL A 260 0.86 -15.39 -18.88
CA VAL A 260 2.18 -15.89 -19.30
C VAL A 260 2.94 -16.50 -18.13
N ILE A 261 3.23 -15.73 -17.07
CA ILE A 261 4.16 -16.18 -16.02
C ILE A 261 3.56 -17.30 -15.18
N ILE A 262 2.39 -17.09 -14.56
CA ILE A 262 1.76 -18.10 -13.69
C ILE A 262 1.48 -19.39 -14.46
N PRO A 263 0.84 -19.37 -15.65
CA PRO A 263 0.58 -20.59 -16.41
C PRO A 263 1.85 -21.33 -16.85
N ALA A 264 2.95 -20.63 -17.13
CA ALA A 264 4.22 -21.26 -17.52
C ALA A 264 4.85 -22.12 -16.40
N PHE A 265 4.55 -21.81 -15.14
CA PHE A 265 5.09 -22.54 -13.99
C PHE A 265 4.06 -23.43 -13.28
N ARG A 266 2.80 -23.40 -13.71
CA ARG A 266 1.74 -24.20 -13.10
C ARG A 266 1.83 -25.67 -13.53
N THR A 267 1.49 -26.58 -12.63
CA THR A 267 1.25 -27.99 -12.97
C THR A 267 0.17 -28.13 -14.06
N ALA A 268 0.36 -29.06 -14.99
CA ALA A 268 -0.55 -29.27 -16.11
C ALA A 268 -1.97 -29.64 -15.61
N GLY A 269 -2.97 -28.84 -15.99
CA GLY A 269 -4.37 -29.02 -15.59
C GLY A 269 -4.78 -28.35 -14.27
N GLY A 270 -3.84 -27.70 -13.55
CA GLY A 270 -4.15 -26.96 -12.34
C GLY A 270 -5.04 -25.74 -12.61
N GLN A 271 -6.23 -25.70 -12.00
CA GLN A 271 -7.04 -24.48 -11.96
C GLN A 271 -6.52 -23.52 -10.89
N SER A 272 -6.74 -22.22 -11.08
CA SER A 272 -6.43 -21.23 -10.04
C SER A 272 -7.37 -21.44 -8.86
N ILE A 273 -6.82 -21.72 -7.67
CA ILE A 273 -7.59 -21.85 -6.43
C ILE A 273 -8.44 -20.58 -6.17
N TYR A 274 -7.95 -19.43 -6.62
CA TYR A 274 -8.60 -18.13 -6.47
C TYR A 274 -9.82 -17.95 -7.37
N ALA A 275 -9.91 -18.66 -8.51
CA ALA A 275 -11.07 -18.54 -9.40
C ALA A 275 -12.35 -19.05 -8.73
N ALA A 276 -12.24 -20.10 -7.89
CA ALA A 276 -13.35 -20.65 -7.12
C ALA A 276 -13.96 -19.61 -6.15
N TRP A 277 -13.19 -18.62 -5.70
CA TRP A 277 -13.70 -17.57 -4.81
C TRP A 277 -14.67 -16.62 -5.50
N PHE A 278 -14.73 -16.60 -6.83
CA PHE A 278 -15.55 -15.69 -7.62
C PHE A 278 -16.49 -16.42 -8.61
N GLU A 279 -16.63 -17.74 -8.50
CA GLU A 279 -17.44 -18.57 -9.42
C GLU A 279 -18.90 -18.09 -9.58
N THR A 280 -19.49 -17.47 -8.55
CA THR A 280 -20.84 -16.89 -8.62
C THR A 280 -20.92 -15.75 -9.63
N LEU A 281 -19.86 -14.96 -9.74
CA LEU A 281 -19.77 -13.79 -10.61
C LEU A 281 -19.44 -14.15 -12.04
N GLY A 282 -18.62 -15.17 -12.27
CA GLY A 282 -18.31 -15.64 -13.62
C GLY A 282 -17.21 -16.70 -13.63
N GLN A 283 -17.02 -17.34 -14.77
CA GLN A 283 -15.95 -18.32 -14.98
C GLN A 283 -14.70 -17.70 -15.59
N THR A 284 -14.82 -16.52 -16.19
CA THR A 284 -13.70 -15.78 -16.79
C THR A 284 -13.44 -14.45 -16.08
N PRO A 285 -12.19 -13.92 -16.09
CA PRO A 285 -11.90 -12.60 -15.52
C PRO A 285 -12.75 -11.47 -16.10
N LEU A 286 -13.10 -11.55 -17.39
CA LEU A 286 -13.95 -10.55 -18.05
C LEU A 286 -15.40 -10.64 -17.55
N GLU A 287 -15.96 -11.84 -17.39
CA GLU A 287 -17.30 -12.01 -16.82
C GLU A 287 -17.38 -11.48 -15.39
N ILE A 288 -16.36 -11.76 -14.57
CA ILE A 288 -16.27 -11.25 -13.20
C ILE A 288 -16.19 -9.72 -13.20
N ALA A 289 -15.38 -9.12 -14.07
CA ALA A 289 -15.26 -7.67 -14.17
C ALA A 289 -16.56 -6.99 -14.63
N LEU A 290 -17.35 -7.66 -15.47
CA LEU A 290 -18.65 -7.17 -15.96
C LEU A 290 -19.82 -7.52 -15.03
N SER A 291 -19.59 -8.33 -13.98
CA SER A 291 -20.63 -8.79 -13.06
C SER A 291 -21.43 -7.68 -12.36
N PRO A 292 -20.87 -6.48 -12.06
CA PRO A 292 -21.69 -5.38 -11.53
C PRO A 292 -22.81 -4.93 -12.48
N PHE A 293 -22.64 -5.14 -13.79
CA PHE A 293 -23.62 -4.80 -14.82
C PHE A 293 -24.47 -5.98 -15.25
N THR A 294 -23.90 -7.19 -15.28
CA THR A 294 -24.59 -8.39 -15.75
C THR A 294 -25.33 -9.17 -14.65
N LYS A 295 -24.88 -9.06 -13.40
CA LYS A 295 -25.42 -9.76 -12.20
C LYS A 295 -25.50 -8.83 -10.97
N PRO A 296 -26.19 -7.67 -11.07
CA PRO A 296 -26.18 -6.65 -10.01
C PRO A 296 -26.78 -7.15 -8.69
N ASP A 297 -27.81 -8.00 -8.74
CA ASP A 297 -28.44 -8.63 -7.59
C ASP A 297 -27.46 -9.49 -6.79
N GLN A 298 -26.65 -10.30 -7.48
CA GLN A 298 -25.63 -11.14 -6.84
C GLN A 298 -24.53 -10.28 -6.23
N VAL A 299 -24.04 -9.28 -6.97
CA VAL A 299 -23.02 -8.35 -6.46
C VAL A 299 -23.51 -7.62 -5.21
N LEU A 300 -24.73 -7.11 -5.20
CA LEU A 300 -25.32 -6.46 -4.03
C LEU A 300 -25.44 -7.43 -2.85
N ALA A 301 -25.86 -8.68 -3.09
CA ALA A 301 -25.91 -9.70 -2.05
C ALA A 301 -24.52 -10.01 -1.46
N LEU A 302 -23.45 -9.96 -2.26
CA LEU A 302 -22.07 -10.11 -1.78
C LEU A 302 -21.61 -8.89 -0.97
N VAL A 303 -21.90 -7.68 -1.43
CA VAL A 303 -21.50 -6.43 -0.76
C VAL A 303 -22.23 -6.24 0.57
N PHE A 304 -23.50 -6.60 0.68
CA PHE A 304 -24.31 -6.41 1.90
C PHE A 304 -24.42 -7.65 2.80
N ARG A 305 -23.62 -8.69 2.55
CA ARG A 305 -23.60 -9.89 3.41
C ARG A 305 -23.00 -9.61 4.80
N PRO A 306 -23.30 -10.47 5.78
CA PRO A 306 -22.62 -10.42 7.08
C PRO A 306 -21.10 -10.46 6.93
N GLY A 307 -20.41 -9.53 7.60
CA GLY A 307 -18.96 -9.36 7.56
C GLY A 307 -18.45 -8.28 6.58
N SER A 308 -19.20 -7.93 5.53
CA SER A 308 -18.77 -6.90 4.57
C SER A 308 -18.79 -5.48 5.15
N ILE A 309 -19.87 -5.13 5.86
CA ILE A 309 -19.98 -3.82 6.54
C ILE A 309 -18.92 -3.69 7.66
N PRO A 310 -18.72 -4.70 8.55
CA PRO A 310 -17.62 -4.68 9.50
C PRO A 310 -16.24 -4.50 8.86
N ALA A 311 -15.96 -5.19 7.74
CA ALA A 311 -14.67 -5.05 7.03
C ALA A 311 -14.43 -3.61 6.57
N LEU A 312 -15.43 -2.97 5.95
CA LEU A 312 -15.37 -1.56 5.57
C LEU A 312 -15.24 -0.64 6.79
N GLY A 313 -15.97 -0.96 7.86
CA GLY A 313 -15.89 -0.24 9.13
C GLY A 313 -14.48 -0.29 9.73
N MET A 314 -13.81 -1.44 9.66
CA MET A 314 -12.47 -1.65 10.24
C MET A 314 -11.41 -0.70 9.67
N ILE A 315 -11.52 -0.35 8.38
CA ILE A 315 -10.58 0.55 7.69
C ILE A 315 -11.03 2.00 7.64
N THR A 316 -12.28 2.33 8.05
CA THR A 316 -12.82 3.69 7.95
C THR A 316 -13.27 4.31 9.27
N VAL A 317 -13.87 3.54 10.18
CA VAL A 317 -14.37 4.04 11.49
C VAL A 317 -13.24 4.54 12.39
N PRO A 318 -12.10 3.82 12.56
CA PRO A 318 -10.96 4.33 13.34
C PRO A 318 -10.38 5.64 12.77
N LEU A 319 -10.62 5.91 11.49
CA LEU A 319 -10.21 7.13 10.79
C LEU A 319 -11.34 8.16 10.71
N ALA A 320 -12.32 8.08 11.62
CA ALA A 320 -13.47 8.98 11.72
C ALA A 320 -14.27 9.12 10.40
N LEU A 321 -14.32 8.05 9.60
CA LEU A 321 -14.98 8.00 8.28
C LEU A 321 -14.41 9.00 7.25
N LEU A 322 -13.26 9.62 7.52
CA LEU A 322 -12.59 10.55 6.60
C LEU A 322 -12.26 9.95 5.23
N PRO A 323 -11.93 8.64 5.07
CA PRO A 323 -11.74 8.05 3.74
C PRO A 323 -12.90 8.30 2.79
N TRP A 324 -14.15 8.28 3.28
CA TRP A 324 -15.34 8.49 2.47
C TRP A 324 -15.48 9.94 1.98
N LEU A 325 -14.94 10.91 2.72
CA LEU A 325 -14.91 12.32 2.29
C LEU A 325 -13.82 12.56 1.24
N GLY A 326 -12.76 11.76 1.23
CA GLY A 326 -11.69 11.74 0.23
C GLY A 326 -11.95 10.75 -0.92
N LEU A 327 -13.21 10.59 -1.33
CA LEU A 327 -13.67 9.53 -2.23
C LEU A 327 -12.84 9.35 -3.52
N PRO A 328 -12.38 10.41 -4.22
CA PRO A 328 -11.59 10.22 -5.45
C PRO A 328 -10.28 9.45 -5.22
N LEU A 329 -9.64 9.62 -4.06
CA LEU A 329 -8.41 8.88 -3.72
C LEU A 329 -8.73 7.55 -3.05
N PHE A 330 -9.77 7.50 -2.21
CA PHE A 330 -10.19 6.24 -1.60
C PHE A 330 -10.69 5.22 -2.64
N ALA A 331 -11.33 5.69 -3.72
CA ALA A 331 -11.78 4.84 -4.83
C ALA A 331 -10.62 4.12 -5.56
N LEU A 332 -9.37 4.55 -5.38
CA LEU A 332 -8.21 3.81 -5.89
C LEU A 332 -8.02 2.46 -5.18
N ALA A 333 -8.59 2.26 -3.99
CA ALA A 333 -8.67 0.96 -3.32
C ALA A 333 -9.69 0.00 -3.95
N ALA A 334 -10.45 0.42 -4.97
CA ALA A 334 -11.53 -0.38 -5.55
C ALA A 334 -11.11 -1.82 -5.93
N PRO A 335 -9.92 -2.09 -6.52
CA PRO A 335 -9.53 -3.46 -6.83
C PRO A 335 -9.45 -4.36 -5.59
N SER A 336 -8.77 -3.92 -4.53
CA SER A 336 -8.70 -4.68 -3.28
C SER A 336 -10.03 -4.74 -2.53
N LEU A 337 -10.82 -3.67 -2.55
CA LEU A 337 -12.17 -3.70 -1.96
C LEU A 337 -13.08 -4.67 -2.70
N ALA A 338 -13.01 -4.72 -4.04
CA ALA A 338 -13.73 -5.70 -4.83
C ALA A 338 -13.28 -7.12 -4.50
N PHE A 339 -11.97 -7.36 -4.42
CA PHE A 339 -11.42 -8.66 -4.03
C PHE A 339 -11.91 -9.11 -2.64
N THR A 340 -11.91 -8.21 -1.66
CA THR A 340 -12.38 -8.49 -0.29
C THR A 340 -13.90 -8.71 -0.21
N LEU A 341 -14.69 -7.85 -0.85
CA LEU A 341 -16.15 -7.83 -0.67
C LEU A 341 -16.87 -8.83 -1.59
N LEU A 342 -16.36 -9.05 -2.80
CA LEU A 342 -16.98 -9.92 -3.79
C LEU A 342 -16.55 -11.38 -3.71
N SER A 343 -15.59 -11.70 -2.86
CA SER A 343 -15.13 -13.08 -2.67
C SER A 343 -16.09 -13.91 -1.83
N GLN A 344 -16.23 -15.18 -2.18
CA GLN A 344 -16.91 -16.17 -1.35
C GLN A 344 -16.11 -16.54 -0.10
N ASN A 345 -14.79 -16.38 -0.11
CA ASN A 345 -13.94 -16.70 1.03
C ASN A 345 -14.14 -15.68 2.18
N PRO A 346 -14.60 -16.11 3.39
CA PRO A 346 -14.82 -15.21 4.52
C PRO A 346 -13.54 -14.62 5.10
N THR A 347 -12.37 -15.24 4.92
CA THR A 347 -11.11 -14.75 5.48
C THR A 347 -10.70 -13.41 4.88
N LEU A 348 -11.07 -13.14 3.62
CA LEU A 348 -10.73 -11.88 2.95
C LEU A 348 -11.41 -10.64 3.57
N ARG A 349 -12.46 -10.84 4.39
CA ARG A 349 -13.18 -9.78 5.11
C ARG A 349 -12.68 -9.56 6.54
N GLN A 350 -11.86 -10.46 7.08
CA GLN A 350 -11.28 -10.34 8.42
C GLN A 350 -9.98 -9.52 8.35
N LEU A 351 -10.11 -8.23 8.07
CA LEU A 351 -8.99 -7.32 7.83
C LEU A 351 -8.13 -7.07 9.08
N GLU A 352 -8.66 -7.38 10.25
CA GLU A 352 -8.00 -7.35 11.56
C GLU A 352 -7.21 -8.62 11.90
N THR A 353 -7.28 -9.64 11.05
CA THR A 353 -6.61 -10.92 11.29
C THR A 353 -5.58 -11.23 10.21
N TRP A 354 -5.90 -10.94 8.94
CA TRP A 354 -5.08 -11.33 7.79
C TRP A 354 -4.47 -10.12 7.07
N HIS A 355 -3.49 -10.37 6.21
CA HIS A 355 -2.73 -9.35 5.49
C HIS A 355 -3.49 -8.65 4.34
N TYR A 356 -4.76 -9.01 4.06
CA TYR A 356 -5.47 -8.59 2.85
C TYR A 356 -5.72 -7.08 2.74
N ALA A 357 -5.60 -6.33 3.84
CA ALA A 357 -5.70 -4.88 3.83
C ALA A 357 -4.47 -4.19 3.22
N ALA A 358 -3.29 -4.85 3.18
CA ALA A 358 -2.03 -4.25 2.73
C ALA A 358 -2.14 -3.41 1.44
N PRO A 359 -2.67 -3.94 0.31
CA PRO A 359 -2.76 -3.18 -0.93
C PRO A 359 -3.72 -1.98 -0.89
N MET A 360 -4.73 -1.98 -0.02
CA MET A 360 -5.70 -0.88 0.09
C MET A 360 -5.29 0.23 1.08
N LEU A 361 -4.40 -0.07 2.04
CA LEU A 361 -3.98 0.90 3.08
C LEU A 361 -3.50 2.25 2.51
N PRO A 362 -2.70 2.32 1.43
CA PRO A 362 -2.31 3.61 0.83
C PRO A 362 -3.49 4.52 0.51
N PHE A 363 -4.52 3.94 -0.09
CA PHE A 363 -5.65 4.67 -0.64
C PHE A 363 -6.67 5.01 0.44
N VAL A 364 -6.81 4.14 1.46
CA VAL A 364 -7.52 4.46 2.71
C VAL A 364 -6.89 5.69 3.36
N MET A 365 -5.57 5.70 3.53
CA MET A 365 -4.87 6.81 4.17
C MET A 365 -4.87 8.08 3.32
N LEU A 366 -4.72 7.97 2.00
CA LEU A 366 -4.86 9.10 1.09
C LEU A 366 -6.27 9.71 1.14
N GLY A 367 -7.30 8.88 1.20
CA GLY A 367 -8.69 9.31 1.43
C GLY A 367 -8.83 10.06 2.77
N THR A 368 -8.26 9.54 3.85
CA THR A 368 -8.26 10.21 5.17
C THR A 368 -7.58 11.57 5.15
N ILE A 369 -6.41 11.66 4.50
CA ILE A 369 -5.65 12.92 4.37
C ILE A 369 -6.45 13.93 3.53
N ASP A 370 -7.12 13.46 2.50
CA ASP A 370 -7.87 14.31 1.59
C ASP A 370 -9.21 14.78 2.15
N GLY A 371 -9.88 13.94 2.95
CA GLY A 371 -11.24 14.12 3.43
C GLY A 371 -11.57 15.47 4.10
N PRO A 372 -10.69 16.04 4.95
CA PRO A 372 -10.90 17.34 5.61
C PRO A 372 -10.96 18.58 4.69
N ARG A 373 -11.28 18.45 3.40
CA ARG A 373 -11.36 19.58 2.45
C ARG A 373 -12.34 20.65 2.96
N PRO A 374 -11.99 21.95 2.93
CA PRO A 374 -12.99 23.00 2.94
C PRO A 374 -13.80 22.90 1.63
N TYR A 375 -15.12 22.72 1.75
CA TYR A 375 -16.05 22.58 0.62
C TYR A 375 -16.00 23.73 -0.41
N HIS A 376 -15.40 24.88 -0.07
CA HIS A 376 -15.27 26.03 -0.96
C HIS A 376 -14.38 25.80 -2.21
N ALA A 377 -13.55 24.76 -2.23
CA ALA A 377 -12.64 24.50 -3.35
C ALA A 377 -13.25 23.65 -4.49
N LEU A 378 -14.43 23.03 -4.30
CA LEU A 378 -15.10 22.25 -5.36
C LEU A 378 -15.79 23.13 -6.41
N CYS A 379 -16.07 24.40 -6.08
CA CYS A 379 -16.76 25.33 -6.98
C CYS A 379 -15.83 26.23 -7.80
N ILE A 380 -14.51 26.21 -7.57
CA ILE A 380 -13.56 27.11 -8.24
C ILE A 380 -12.39 26.30 -8.83
N THR A 381 -12.66 25.43 -9.81
CA THR A 381 -11.63 25.01 -10.79
C THR A 381 -12.19 24.43 -12.09
N TYR A 382 -13.46 24.68 -12.41
CA TYR A 382 -14.03 24.40 -13.73
C TYR A 382 -14.16 25.65 -14.62
N HIS A 383 -13.31 26.66 -14.38
CA HIS A 383 -13.13 27.79 -15.28
C HIS A 383 -11.65 27.95 -15.60
N VAL A 384 -11.19 27.30 -16.66
CA VAL A 384 -10.87 27.87 -17.99
C VAL A 384 -10.23 26.77 -18.84
#